data_AF-E0IG95-F1
#
_entry.id   AF-E0IG95-F1
#
_cell.length_a   1.000
_cell.length_b   1.000
_cell.length_c   1.000
_cell.angle_alpha   90.00
_cell.angle_beta   90.00
_cell.angle_gamma   90.00
#
_symmetry.space_group_name_H-M   'P 1'
#
loop_
_entity.id
_entity.type
_entity.pdbx_description
1 polymer ?
#
loop_
_entity_poly.entity_id
_entity_poly.type
_entity_poly.pdbx_seq_one_letter_code
_entity_poly.pdbx_strand_id
1 'polypeptide(L)'
;MKVLDVEPVKSAGGDCFDDVIVTMEGWYNRGYKLMYANALKFEFAPPKPGATFGSRMQTGVSNSLTLLGQFHGYEIHVTRNISTDDSIALIQEQLGKGNPVCLNFDTYYSPWDGNFGKFHYLSHVMIVVGIDSITGEYLIVDPYFSKKDLRLSKELFSNGLLGVMTIEPSPGGALDREVTLDRLRQLLREHLNTSPDHFQRFADEIGDICFEDEAAEGDSRFIASTMFILLNVLHTNRINYTHMLEYVANTFGVSELNACIEDVRRLSNPWSTVRGMLAKISFMPPERRDAKLMASLGTKIRNATDTEVQVLQRVLAILDGDGQSCEALVAAGSSISDSTRLVVPIDISRLCTVRGIDNGLGTADVDGDGHSYSREHLPEDGILRVGDLSFVFPATGNADDYDNAVCYGQAIPIPPDQYQGLTVLASSQFGGSADAFTIEYADGTSEQLQLGFADWWSHYPIAGEKVAWTADLIRNSEGKTENTVYLFANEAPLSRSGSTAIQLVLPTIPNLHVFAISLWK
;
A
#
# COMPACT_ATOMS: atom_id res chain seq x y z
N MET A 1 -16.63 4.13 38.07
CA MET A 1 -15.38 3.43 37.67
C MET A 1 -14.39 4.50 37.23
N LYS A 2 -13.09 4.33 37.46
CA LYS A 2 -12.10 5.32 37.00
C LYS A 2 -11.98 5.23 35.48
N VAL A 3 -12.08 6.35 34.78
CA VAL A 3 -11.80 6.42 33.34
C VAL A 3 -10.29 6.31 33.14
N LEU A 4 -9.87 5.44 32.22
CA LEU A 4 -8.46 5.27 31.87
C LEU A 4 -8.06 6.37 30.87
N ASP A 5 -6.92 7.00 31.10
CA ASP A 5 -6.41 8.08 30.24
C ASP A 5 -5.45 7.49 29.20
N VAL A 6 -6.02 6.78 28.23
CA VAL A 6 -5.29 6.17 27.11
C VAL A 6 -5.16 7.20 26.00
N GLU A 7 -3.93 7.47 25.56
CA GLU A 7 -3.65 8.38 24.46
C GLU A 7 -3.60 7.61 23.13
N PRO A 8 -4.38 8.01 22.10
CA PRO A 8 -4.37 7.33 20.81
C PRO A 8 -3.03 7.50 20.10
N VAL A 9 -2.44 6.39 19.66
CA VAL A 9 -1.19 6.39 18.87
C VAL A 9 -1.44 5.70 17.53
N LYS A 10 -1.06 6.37 16.45
CA LYS A 10 -1.19 5.84 15.09
C LYS A 10 0.10 5.11 14.69
N SER A 11 -0.05 3.92 14.15
CA SER A 11 1.03 3.16 13.54
C SER A 11 1.47 3.80 12.23
N ALA A 12 2.73 3.59 11.84
CA ALA A 12 3.24 4.07 10.55
C ALA A 12 2.70 3.19 9.42
N GLY A 13 1.50 3.50 8.93
CA GLY A 13 0.88 2.84 7.77
C GLY A 13 0.13 1.54 8.06
N GLY A 14 -0.11 1.19 9.32
CA GLY A 14 -0.90 0.02 9.71
C GLY A 14 -2.41 0.26 9.65
N ASP A 15 -3.18 -0.80 9.92
CA ASP A 15 -4.64 -0.75 9.96
C ASP A 15 -5.20 -0.45 11.36
N CYS A 16 -6.53 -0.47 11.51
CA CYS A 16 -7.17 -0.23 12.80
C CYS A 16 -6.70 -1.17 13.92
N PHE A 17 -6.30 -2.40 13.60
CA PHE A 17 -5.77 -3.34 14.58
C PHE A 17 -4.35 -2.95 14.99
N ASP A 18 -3.49 -2.58 14.04
CA ASP A 18 -2.14 -2.06 14.35
C ASP A 18 -2.20 -0.84 15.28
N ASP A 19 -3.06 0.14 14.97
CA ASP A 19 -3.18 1.38 15.76
C ASP A 19 -3.64 1.11 17.20
N VAL A 20 -4.53 0.13 17.38
CA VAL A 20 -4.96 -0.33 18.72
C VAL A 20 -3.80 -0.99 19.46
N ILE A 21 -3.04 -1.89 18.83
CA ILE A 21 -1.90 -2.54 19.49
C ILE A 21 -0.81 -1.53 19.86
N VAL A 22 -0.48 -0.57 18.99
CA VAL A 22 0.51 0.49 19.29
C VAL A 22 0.01 1.38 20.43
N THR A 23 -1.28 1.70 20.46
CA THR A 23 -1.87 2.44 21.58
C THR A 23 -1.77 1.66 22.90
N MET A 24 -2.00 0.34 22.85
CA MET A 24 -1.88 -0.53 24.03
C MET A 24 -0.43 -0.73 24.47
N GLU A 25 0.54 -0.67 23.56
CA GLU A 25 1.97 -0.60 23.92
C GLU A 25 2.27 0.63 24.76
N GLY A 26 1.77 1.81 24.37
CA GLY A 26 1.96 3.03 25.16
C GLY A 26 1.33 2.94 26.56
N TRP A 27 0.19 2.27 26.69
CA TRP A 27 -0.47 2.06 27.98
C TRP A 27 0.27 1.08 28.90
N TYR A 28 0.70 -0.08 28.36
CA TYR A 28 1.36 -1.12 29.14
C TYR A 28 2.88 -1.00 29.21
N ASN A 29 3.48 -0.10 28.42
CA ASN A 29 4.92 0.06 28.22
C ASN A 29 5.60 -1.27 27.87
N ARG A 30 5.06 -1.96 26.86
CA ARG A 30 5.50 -3.30 26.40
C ARG A 30 5.54 -3.38 24.88
N GLY A 31 6.66 -3.85 24.32
CA GLY A 31 6.86 -3.89 22.87
C GLY A 31 5.78 -4.63 22.08
N TYR A 32 5.76 -4.44 20.76
CA TYR A 32 4.80 -5.11 19.86
C TYR A 32 5.42 -5.58 18.54
N LYS A 33 6.54 -4.97 18.12
CA LYS A 33 7.07 -5.07 16.74
C LYS A 33 7.36 -6.49 16.26
N LEU A 34 7.70 -7.43 17.15
CA LEU A 34 7.86 -8.86 16.80
C LEU A 34 6.54 -9.57 16.42
N MET A 35 5.37 -8.94 16.56
CA MET A 35 4.09 -9.47 16.04
C MET A 35 4.08 -9.58 14.52
N TYR A 36 4.93 -8.81 13.84
CA TYR A 36 5.08 -8.83 12.39
C TYR A 36 6.00 -9.94 11.88
N ALA A 37 6.55 -10.80 12.75
CA ALA A 37 7.47 -11.86 12.34
C ALA A 37 6.88 -12.84 11.31
N ASN A 38 5.56 -12.99 11.28
CA ASN A 38 4.84 -13.83 10.32
C ASN A 38 4.04 -13.02 9.28
N ALA A 39 4.26 -11.71 9.17
CA ALA A 39 3.45 -10.81 8.33
C ALA A 39 3.51 -11.17 6.83
N LEU A 40 4.64 -11.73 6.37
CA LEU A 40 4.86 -12.10 4.97
C LEU A 40 4.16 -13.40 4.57
N LYS A 41 3.71 -14.21 5.54
CA LYS A 41 3.10 -15.51 5.26
C LYS A 41 1.83 -15.35 4.43
N PHE A 42 1.77 -16.10 3.34
CA PHE A 42 0.63 -16.18 2.44
C PHE A 42 0.33 -17.63 2.08
N GLU A 43 -0.96 -17.95 2.09
CA GLU A 43 -1.50 -19.22 1.60
C GLU A 43 -2.68 -18.95 0.66
N PHE A 44 -2.77 -19.75 -0.39
CA PHE A 44 -3.86 -19.70 -1.37
C PHE A 44 -4.42 -21.10 -1.58
N ALA A 45 -5.64 -21.32 -1.10
CA ALA A 45 -6.32 -22.61 -1.16
C ALA A 45 -6.73 -22.98 -2.60
N PRO A 46 -6.86 -24.27 -2.95
CA PRO A 46 -7.42 -24.68 -4.24
C PRO A 46 -8.90 -24.28 -4.37
N PRO A 47 -9.46 -24.20 -5.60
CA PRO A 47 -10.86 -23.84 -5.81
C PRO A 47 -11.82 -24.80 -5.12
N LYS A 48 -12.93 -24.27 -4.60
CA LYS A 48 -14.02 -25.04 -3.96
C LYS A 48 -15.38 -24.45 -4.40
N PRO A 49 -16.45 -25.25 -4.50
CA PRO A 49 -17.77 -24.74 -4.87
C PRO A 49 -18.22 -23.59 -3.95
N GLY A 50 -18.62 -22.46 -4.54
CA GLY A 50 -19.11 -21.28 -3.82
C GLY A 50 -18.02 -20.39 -3.20
N ALA A 51 -16.73 -20.74 -3.34
CA ALA A 51 -15.63 -19.87 -2.91
C ALA A 51 -15.29 -18.87 -4.03
N THR A 52 -15.29 -17.58 -3.69
CA THR A 52 -14.70 -16.51 -4.50
C THR A 52 -13.17 -16.67 -4.57
N PHE A 53 -12.50 -15.91 -5.44
CA PHE A 53 -11.05 -15.88 -5.52
C PHE A 53 -10.43 -15.35 -4.22
N GLY A 54 -10.95 -14.25 -3.70
CA GLY A 54 -10.54 -13.63 -2.44
C GLY A 54 -10.69 -14.53 -1.23
N SER A 55 -11.81 -15.25 -1.11
CA SER A 55 -12.07 -16.14 0.04
C SER A 55 -11.06 -17.29 0.19
N ARG A 56 -10.25 -17.57 -0.84
CA ARG A 56 -9.21 -18.59 -0.82
C ARG A 56 -7.87 -18.09 -0.29
N MET A 57 -7.72 -16.77 -0.13
CA MET A 57 -6.51 -16.14 0.40
C MET A 57 -6.46 -16.23 1.93
N GLN A 58 -5.29 -16.53 2.47
CA GLN A 58 -5.02 -16.48 3.91
C GLN A 58 -3.67 -15.79 4.15
N THR A 59 -3.62 -14.93 5.16
CA THR A 59 -2.42 -14.19 5.55
C THR A 59 -1.98 -14.56 6.96
N GLY A 60 -0.72 -14.29 7.30
CA GLY A 60 -0.15 -14.56 8.62
C GLY A 60 -0.70 -13.71 9.78
N VAL A 61 -1.64 -12.79 9.54
CA VAL A 61 -2.23 -11.88 10.54
C VAL A 61 -2.89 -12.66 11.69
N SER A 62 -3.44 -13.85 11.39
CA SER A 62 -4.02 -14.72 12.41
C SER A 62 -3.04 -15.15 13.51
N ASN A 63 -1.73 -15.10 13.24
CA ASN A 63 -0.68 -15.42 14.21
C ASN A 63 -0.19 -14.22 15.02
N SER A 64 -0.55 -12.98 14.66
CA SER A 64 -0.04 -11.77 15.33
C SER A 64 -0.34 -11.76 16.84
N LEU A 65 -1.55 -12.21 17.23
CA LEU A 65 -1.93 -12.33 18.65
C LEU A 65 -1.06 -13.34 19.39
N THR A 66 -0.78 -14.49 18.78
CA THR A 66 0.11 -15.50 19.35
C THR A 66 1.53 -14.98 19.53
N LEU A 67 2.03 -14.22 18.55
CA LEU A 67 3.38 -13.65 18.59
C LEU A 67 3.50 -12.49 19.59
N LEU A 68 2.45 -11.70 19.78
CA LEU A 68 2.36 -10.71 20.86
C LEU A 68 2.50 -11.39 22.23
N GLY A 69 1.80 -12.51 22.44
CA GLY A 69 1.96 -13.30 23.65
C GLY A 69 3.35 -13.90 23.81
N GLN A 70 3.88 -14.52 22.75
CA GLN A 70 5.17 -15.19 22.75
C GLN A 70 6.33 -14.23 23.02
N PHE A 71 6.36 -13.06 22.38
CA PHE A 71 7.51 -12.17 22.40
C PHE A 71 7.38 -10.98 23.34
N HIS A 72 6.15 -10.54 23.64
CA HIS A 72 5.93 -9.31 24.42
C HIS A 72 5.12 -9.55 25.70
N GLY A 73 4.74 -10.81 25.96
CA GLY A 73 4.06 -11.19 27.20
C GLY A 73 2.67 -10.59 27.29
N TYR A 74 1.89 -10.66 26.23
CA TYR A 74 0.47 -10.34 26.26
C TYR A 74 -0.39 -11.59 26.39
N GLU A 75 -1.37 -11.56 27.28
CA GLU A 75 -2.49 -12.50 27.27
C GLU A 75 -3.66 -11.83 26.54
N ILE A 76 -3.92 -12.30 25.31
CA ILE A 76 -4.96 -11.72 24.44
C ILE A 76 -6.05 -12.75 24.21
N HIS A 77 -7.29 -12.36 24.50
CA HIS A 77 -8.47 -13.19 24.28
C HIS A 77 -9.49 -12.42 23.44
N VAL A 78 -9.90 -13.02 22.33
CA VAL A 78 -10.94 -12.48 21.45
C VAL A 78 -12.19 -13.32 21.61
N THR A 79 -13.25 -12.74 22.19
CA THR A 79 -14.55 -13.38 22.33
C THR A 79 -15.50 -12.85 21.26
N ARG A 80 -15.91 -13.74 20.35
CA ARG A 80 -16.92 -13.47 19.31
C ARG A 80 -18.26 -14.07 19.73
N ASN A 81 -19.36 -13.57 19.16
CA ASN A 81 -20.73 -14.03 19.46
C ASN A 81 -21.08 -13.94 20.96
N ILE A 82 -20.53 -12.95 21.65
CA ILE A 82 -20.81 -12.67 23.06
C ILE A 82 -22.10 -11.87 23.17
N SER A 83 -22.93 -12.16 24.18
CA SER A 83 -24.14 -11.37 24.42
C SER A 83 -23.76 -9.95 24.85
N THR A 84 -24.64 -8.97 24.61
CA THR A 84 -24.40 -7.60 25.08
C THR A 84 -24.17 -7.55 26.59
N ASP A 85 -24.98 -8.26 27.38
CA ASP A 85 -24.88 -8.26 28.84
C ASP A 85 -23.55 -8.85 29.32
N ASP A 86 -23.12 -9.98 28.74
CA ASP A 86 -21.82 -10.59 29.07
C ASP A 86 -20.66 -9.69 28.65
N SER A 87 -20.79 -8.98 27.53
CA SER A 87 -19.80 -8.02 27.05
C SER A 87 -19.64 -6.85 28.01
N ILE A 88 -20.76 -6.34 28.53
CA ILE A 88 -20.75 -5.26 29.53
C ILE A 88 -20.08 -5.72 30.81
N ALA A 89 -20.41 -6.93 31.29
CA ALA A 89 -19.78 -7.50 32.48
C ALA A 89 -18.26 -7.63 32.30
N LEU A 90 -17.82 -8.14 31.14
CA LEU A 90 -16.40 -8.27 30.81
C LEU A 90 -15.69 -6.91 30.74
N ILE A 91 -16.32 -5.91 30.10
CA ILE A 91 -15.78 -4.54 30.02
C ILE A 91 -15.62 -3.96 31.42
N GLN A 92 -16.64 -4.07 32.26
CA GLN A 92 -16.59 -3.58 33.64
C GLN A 92 -15.52 -4.28 34.46
N GLU A 93 -15.38 -5.60 34.33
CA GLU A 93 -14.34 -6.36 35.02
C GLU A 93 -12.93 -5.84 34.63
N GLN A 94 -12.65 -5.73 33.34
CA GLN A 94 -11.34 -5.32 32.83
C GLN A 94 -11.00 -3.88 33.16
N LEU A 95 -11.95 -2.95 32.98
CA LEU A 95 -11.76 -1.56 33.39
C LEU A 95 -11.56 -1.45 34.92
N GLY A 96 -12.20 -2.31 35.71
CA GLY A 96 -11.99 -2.43 37.15
C GLY A 96 -10.56 -2.85 37.54
N LYS A 97 -9.91 -3.65 36.69
CA LYS A 97 -8.48 -4.03 36.81
C LYS A 97 -7.52 -2.97 36.26
N GLY A 98 -8.05 -1.92 35.60
CA GLY A 98 -7.24 -0.90 34.93
C GLY A 98 -6.82 -1.27 33.50
N ASN A 99 -7.49 -2.25 32.88
CA ASN A 99 -7.23 -2.69 31.52
C ASN A 99 -8.23 -2.06 30.54
N PRO A 100 -7.77 -1.30 29.52
CA PRO A 100 -8.62 -0.90 28.41
C PRO A 100 -9.11 -2.13 27.63
N VAL A 101 -10.29 -2.02 27.01
CA VAL A 101 -10.91 -3.14 26.31
C VAL A 101 -11.13 -2.80 24.86
N CYS A 102 -10.69 -3.67 23.96
CA CYS A 102 -10.83 -3.46 22.53
C CYS A 102 -12.18 -4.02 22.05
N LEU A 103 -12.86 -3.30 21.16
CA LEU A 103 -14.09 -3.75 20.52
C LEU A 103 -13.84 -4.02 19.05
N ASN A 104 -14.28 -5.17 18.57
CA ASN A 104 -14.53 -5.37 17.14
C ASN A 104 -15.96 -4.88 16.87
N PHE A 105 -16.09 -3.92 15.95
CA PHE A 105 -17.30 -3.12 15.83
C PHE A 105 -17.68 -2.87 14.36
N ASP A 106 -18.98 -2.88 14.07
CA ASP A 106 -19.51 -2.51 12.75
C ASP A 106 -19.57 -0.98 12.65
N THR A 107 -18.80 -0.40 11.71
CA THR A 107 -18.70 1.05 11.49
C THR A 107 -20.04 1.69 11.11
N TYR A 108 -21.03 0.91 10.65
CA TYR A 108 -22.40 1.40 10.48
C TYR A 108 -22.93 2.12 11.73
N TYR A 109 -22.51 1.68 12.93
CA TYR A 109 -22.96 2.20 14.21
C TYR A 109 -21.96 3.15 14.88
N SER A 110 -20.91 3.60 14.19
CA SER A 110 -19.89 4.52 14.71
C SER A 110 -20.19 5.99 14.32
N PRO A 111 -20.69 6.85 15.23
CA PRO A 111 -21.18 8.20 14.87
C PRO A 111 -20.13 9.15 14.29
N TRP A 112 -18.85 8.89 14.55
CA TRP A 112 -17.73 9.71 14.07
C TRP A 112 -17.12 9.18 12.76
N ASP A 113 -17.60 8.05 12.25
CA ASP A 113 -17.17 7.46 10.98
C ASP A 113 -17.99 8.05 9.83
N GLY A 114 -17.35 8.29 8.68
CA GLY A 114 -18.04 8.77 7.48
C GLY A 114 -19.07 7.78 6.92
N ASN A 115 -19.00 6.51 7.33
CA ASN A 115 -19.90 5.42 6.96
C ASN A 115 -21.07 5.21 7.93
N PHE A 116 -21.20 6.06 8.97
CA PHE A 116 -22.29 5.97 9.93
C PHE A 116 -23.66 5.93 9.25
N GLY A 117 -24.43 4.86 9.49
CA GLY A 117 -25.76 4.64 8.91
C GLY A 117 -25.78 4.34 7.40
N LYS A 118 -24.62 4.07 6.77
CA LYS A 118 -24.53 3.87 5.30
C LYS A 118 -24.30 2.42 4.89
N PHE A 119 -23.24 1.78 5.39
CA PHE A 119 -22.80 0.46 4.96
C PHE A 119 -22.57 -0.46 6.15
N HIS A 120 -23.14 -1.67 6.12
CA HIS A 120 -22.91 -2.71 7.13
C HIS A 120 -21.66 -3.53 6.80
N TYR A 121 -21.22 -4.34 7.77
CA TYR A 121 -20.17 -5.36 7.62
C TYR A 121 -18.75 -4.82 7.38
N LEU A 122 -18.54 -3.53 7.59
CA LEU A 122 -17.20 -2.93 7.65
C LEU A 122 -16.74 -2.96 9.12
N SER A 123 -15.90 -3.93 9.44
CA SER A 123 -15.34 -4.12 10.78
C SER A 123 -14.25 -3.11 11.08
N HIS A 124 -14.28 -2.56 12.29
CA HIS A 124 -13.28 -1.65 12.84
C HIS A 124 -12.90 -2.07 14.26
N VAL A 125 -11.71 -1.69 14.72
CA VAL A 125 -11.23 -1.96 16.08
C VAL A 125 -11.03 -0.64 16.82
N MET A 126 -11.64 -0.51 18.00
CA MET A 126 -11.56 0.68 18.85
C MET A 126 -11.40 0.30 20.33
N ILE A 127 -11.15 1.26 21.21
CA ILE A 127 -10.82 1.01 22.62
C ILE A 127 -11.86 1.65 23.55
N VAL A 128 -12.47 0.87 24.42
CA VAL A 128 -13.25 1.34 25.56
C VAL A 128 -12.32 1.60 26.73
N VAL A 129 -12.39 2.82 27.27
CA VAL A 129 -11.54 3.28 28.39
C VAL A 129 -12.33 3.64 29.64
N GLY A 130 -13.66 3.64 29.55
CA GLY A 130 -14.52 3.98 30.67
C GLY A 130 -16.00 3.80 30.36
N ILE A 131 -16.81 3.90 31.41
CA ILE A 131 -18.27 4.00 31.32
C ILE A 131 -18.67 5.22 32.16
N ASP A 132 -19.38 6.16 31.54
CA ASP A 132 -19.91 7.34 32.21
C ASP A 132 -20.92 6.92 33.28
N SER A 133 -20.67 7.28 34.54
CA SER A 133 -21.52 6.85 35.66
C SER A 133 -22.89 7.51 35.68
N ILE A 134 -23.08 8.61 34.97
CA ILE A 134 -24.34 9.36 34.92
C ILE A 134 -25.16 8.89 33.72
N THR A 135 -24.57 8.91 32.53
CA THR A 135 -25.29 8.59 31.28
C THR A 135 -25.29 7.09 30.97
N GLY A 136 -24.32 6.35 31.50
CA GLY A 136 -24.10 4.94 31.16
C GLY A 136 -23.54 4.73 29.75
N GLU A 137 -23.05 5.79 29.10
CA GLU A 137 -22.38 5.71 27.81
C GLU A 137 -20.96 5.16 27.94
N TYR A 138 -20.48 4.49 26.90
CA TYR A 138 -19.10 4.02 26.83
C TYR A 138 -18.21 5.15 26.33
N LEU A 139 -17.08 5.33 27.00
CA LEU A 139 -16.04 6.29 26.63
C LEU A 139 -15.02 5.57 25.75
N ILE A 140 -14.83 6.09 24.55
CA ILE A 140 -14.05 5.46 23.49
C ILE A 140 -12.82 6.30 23.15
N VAL A 141 -11.71 5.61 22.94
CA VAL A 141 -10.53 6.10 22.23
C VAL A 141 -10.47 5.34 20.91
N ASP A 142 -10.33 6.09 19.82
CA ASP A 142 -10.26 5.54 18.47
C ASP A 142 -8.94 5.97 17.80
N PRO A 143 -7.90 5.12 17.91
CA PRO A 143 -6.56 5.42 17.38
C PRO A 143 -6.52 5.67 15.87
N TYR A 144 -7.35 4.95 15.11
CA TYR A 144 -7.40 5.05 13.65
C TYR A 144 -7.79 6.45 13.18
N PHE A 145 -8.80 7.04 13.83
CA PHE A 145 -9.19 8.43 13.62
C PHE A 145 -8.37 9.43 14.46
N SER A 146 -7.45 8.94 15.30
CA SER A 146 -6.66 9.73 16.25
C SER A 146 -7.55 10.60 17.14
N LYS A 147 -8.66 10.02 17.62
CA LYS A 147 -9.67 10.70 18.44
C LYS A 147 -9.76 10.09 19.83
N LYS A 148 -10.02 10.95 20.82
CA LYS A 148 -10.23 10.62 22.23
C LYS A 148 -11.54 11.27 22.71
N ASP A 149 -12.04 10.81 23.86
CA ASP A 149 -13.27 11.32 24.50
C ASP A 149 -14.54 11.13 23.65
N LEU A 150 -14.53 10.10 22.80
CA LEU A 150 -15.68 9.71 22.00
C LEU A 150 -16.72 9.01 22.90
N ARG A 151 -17.99 9.16 22.56
CA ARG A 151 -19.10 8.58 23.33
C ARG A 151 -19.92 7.64 22.47
N LEU A 152 -20.19 6.46 23.01
CA LEU A 152 -21.05 5.47 22.39
C LEU A 152 -22.24 5.16 23.29
N SER A 153 -23.45 5.34 22.77
CA SER A 153 -24.67 5.01 23.51
C SER A 153 -24.81 3.50 23.67
N LYS A 154 -25.62 3.07 24.64
CA LYS A 154 -25.91 1.64 24.84
C LYS A 154 -26.56 0.99 23.63
N GLU A 155 -27.45 1.72 22.95
CA GLU A 155 -28.13 1.24 21.75
C GLU A 155 -27.14 1.00 20.61
N LEU A 156 -26.29 1.99 20.32
CA LEU A 156 -25.28 1.87 19.26
C LEU A 156 -24.28 0.76 19.59
N PHE A 157 -23.82 0.69 20.83
CA PHE A 157 -22.94 -0.38 21.29
C PHE A 157 -23.55 -1.77 21.05
N SER A 158 -24.79 -1.99 21.49
CA SER A 158 -25.44 -3.30 21.35
C SER A 158 -25.61 -3.71 19.89
N ASN A 159 -25.93 -2.76 19.01
CA ASN A 159 -26.18 -3.05 17.61
C ASN A 159 -24.89 -3.24 16.79
N GLY A 160 -23.82 -2.52 17.15
CA GLY A 160 -22.55 -2.57 16.42
C GLY A 160 -21.54 -3.59 16.93
N LEU A 161 -21.75 -4.20 18.09
CA LEU A 161 -20.78 -5.12 18.69
C LEU A 161 -20.64 -6.43 17.87
N LEU A 162 -19.43 -6.68 17.37
CA LEU A 162 -19.06 -7.93 16.69
C LEU A 162 -18.24 -8.86 17.60
N GLY A 163 -17.52 -8.29 18.56
CA GLY A 163 -16.76 -9.05 19.56
C GLY A 163 -15.96 -8.15 20.48
N VAL A 164 -15.43 -8.76 21.54
CA VAL A 164 -14.61 -8.09 22.55
C VAL A 164 -13.22 -8.72 22.55
N MET A 165 -12.18 -7.88 22.57
CA MET A 165 -10.79 -8.30 22.71
C MET A 165 -10.22 -7.72 24.00
N THR A 166 -9.84 -8.60 24.91
CA THR A 166 -9.14 -8.24 26.15
C THR A 166 -7.65 -8.46 26.00
N ILE A 167 -6.85 -7.53 26.49
CA ILE A 167 -5.40 -7.60 26.47
C ILE A 167 -4.92 -7.38 27.90
N GLU A 168 -4.18 -8.34 28.44
CA GLU A 168 -3.58 -8.24 29.76
C GLU A 168 -2.06 -8.45 29.68
N PRO A 169 -1.27 -7.73 30.47
CA PRO A 169 0.15 -8.00 30.58
C PRO A 169 0.35 -9.31 31.36
N SER A 170 0.89 -10.34 30.70
CA SER A 170 1.29 -11.57 31.39
C SER A 170 2.70 -11.41 32.01
N PRO A 171 3.05 -12.21 33.04
CA PRO A 171 4.42 -12.26 33.57
C PRO A 171 5.38 -12.80 32.49
N GLY A 172 5.83 -11.93 31.60
CA GLY A 172 6.80 -12.26 30.55
C GLY A 172 8.22 -12.26 31.10
N GLY A 173 9.02 -13.24 30.69
CA GLY A 173 10.48 -13.18 30.83
C GLY A 173 11.07 -12.17 29.85
N ALA A 174 12.24 -11.62 30.15
CA ALA A 174 13.00 -10.81 29.19
C ALA A 174 13.23 -11.62 27.90
N LEU A 175 13.18 -10.95 26.74
CA LEU A 175 13.47 -11.57 25.45
C LEU A 175 14.88 -12.17 25.46
N ASP A 176 14.97 -13.49 25.33
CA ASP A 176 16.26 -14.16 25.09
C ASP A 176 16.65 -13.97 23.63
N ARG A 177 17.86 -13.45 23.40
CA ARG A 177 18.36 -13.12 22.06
C ARG A 177 18.37 -14.33 21.14
N GLU A 178 19.01 -15.43 21.54
CA GLU A 178 19.21 -16.58 20.66
C GLU A 178 17.88 -17.29 20.38
N VAL A 179 17.07 -17.50 21.42
CA VAL A 179 15.73 -18.12 21.26
C VAL A 179 14.84 -17.28 20.34
N THR A 180 14.91 -15.95 20.47
CA THR A 180 14.13 -15.04 19.61
C THR A 180 14.62 -15.11 18.18
N LEU A 181 15.92 -14.95 17.93
CA LEU A 181 16.50 -14.99 16.58
C LEU A 181 16.26 -16.36 15.91
N ASP A 182 16.39 -17.47 16.65
CA ASP A 182 16.06 -18.81 16.16
C ASP A 182 14.61 -18.93 15.70
N ARG A 183 13.67 -18.39 16.49
CA ARG A 183 12.25 -18.40 16.12
C ARG A 183 11.98 -17.55 14.88
N LEU A 184 12.62 -16.38 14.75
CA LEU A 184 12.49 -15.52 13.58
C LEU A 184 13.05 -16.20 12.31
N ARG A 185 14.22 -16.84 12.40
CA ARG A 185 14.79 -17.66 11.31
C ARG A 185 13.82 -18.77 10.89
N GLN A 186 13.21 -19.46 11.86
CA GLN A 186 12.25 -20.53 11.57
C GLN A 186 11.03 -19.99 10.79
N LEU A 187 10.42 -18.91 11.26
CA LEU A 187 9.26 -18.30 10.58
C LEU A 187 9.60 -17.83 9.16
N LEU A 188 10.77 -17.22 8.98
CA LEU A 188 11.24 -16.79 7.66
C LEU A 188 11.48 -17.98 6.72
N ARG A 189 12.09 -19.07 7.21
CA ARG A 189 12.27 -20.31 6.44
C ARG A 189 10.93 -20.96 6.09
N GLU A 190 9.96 -20.98 7.00
CA GLU A 190 8.62 -21.49 6.74
C GLU A 190 7.95 -20.71 5.59
N HIS A 191 8.03 -19.38 5.60
CA HIS A 191 7.54 -18.54 4.51
C HIS A 191 8.26 -18.85 3.18
N LEU A 192 9.59 -18.80 3.16
CA LEU A 192 10.40 -19.06 1.96
C LEU A 192 10.16 -20.44 1.34
N ASN A 193 9.78 -21.43 2.15
CA ASN A 193 9.53 -22.80 1.69
C ASN A 193 8.08 -23.04 1.22
N THR A 194 7.12 -22.17 1.55
CA THR A 194 5.69 -22.46 1.34
C THR A 194 4.96 -21.38 0.55
N SER A 195 5.12 -20.11 0.91
CA SER A 195 4.38 -19.01 0.29
C SER A 195 4.68 -18.82 -1.19
N PRO A 196 5.91 -19.01 -1.72
CA PRO A 196 6.17 -18.91 -3.15
C PRO A 196 5.28 -19.81 -4.02
N ASP A 197 5.05 -21.07 -3.62
CA ASP A 197 4.18 -21.99 -4.36
C ASP A 197 2.71 -21.51 -4.35
N HIS A 198 2.26 -20.90 -3.25
CA HIS A 198 0.93 -20.32 -3.17
C HIS A 198 0.80 -19.06 -4.02
N PHE A 199 1.83 -18.21 -4.08
CA PHE A 199 1.85 -17.05 -4.97
C PHE A 199 1.91 -17.46 -6.44
N GLN A 200 2.63 -18.54 -6.77
CA GLN A 200 2.65 -19.09 -8.12
C GLN A 200 1.26 -19.54 -8.55
N ARG A 201 0.55 -20.30 -7.71
CA ARG A 201 -0.86 -20.68 -7.97
C ARG A 201 -1.77 -19.46 -8.11
N PHE A 202 -1.64 -18.49 -7.20
CA PHE A 202 -2.39 -17.24 -7.26
C PHE A 202 -2.15 -16.53 -8.60
N ALA A 203 -0.89 -16.44 -9.04
CA ALA A 203 -0.51 -15.82 -10.31
C ALA A 203 -0.98 -16.59 -11.55
N ASP A 204 -1.11 -17.91 -11.47
CA ASP A 204 -1.64 -18.74 -12.54
C ASP A 204 -3.16 -18.54 -12.72
N GLU A 205 -3.89 -18.29 -11.63
CA GLU A 205 -5.34 -18.23 -11.64
C GLU A 205 -5.89 -16.79 -11.66
N ILE A 206 -5.11 -15.76 -11.30
CA ILE A 206 -5.59 -14.37 -11.18
C ILE A 206 -6.15 -13.80 -12.50
N GLY A 207 -5.74 -14.34 -13.65
CA GLY A 207 -6.27 -13.93 -14.95
C GLY A 207 -7.75 -14.27 -15.14
N ASP A 208 -8.27 -15.26 -14.41
CA ASP A 208 -9.62 -15.81 -14.54
C ASP A 208 -10.59 -15.28 -13.47
N ILE A 209 -10.21 -14.23 -12.75
CA ILE A 209 -11.04 -13.57 -11.74
C ILE A 209 -12.38 -13.09 -12.32
N CYS A 210 -13.46 -13.37 -11.57
CA CYS A 210 -14.79 -12.80 -11.78
C CYS A 210 -15.00 -11.63 -10.82
N PHE A 211 -14.93 -10.40 -11.33
CA PHE A 211 -15.07 -9.19 -10.49
C PHE A 211 -16.47 -9.06 -9.91
N GLU A 212 -17.49 -9.56 -10.61
CA GLU A 212 -18.88 -9.51 -10.21
C GLU A 212 -19.16 -10.42 -9.01
N ASP A 213 -18.56 -11.61 -8.98
CA ASP A 213 -18.64 -12.53 -7.84
C ASP A 213 -17.93 -11.96 -6.60
N GLU A 214 -16.74 -11.38 -6.80
CA GLU A 214 -16.00 -10.67 -5.74
C GLU A 214 -16.77 -9.47 -5.20
N ALA A 215 -17.38 -8.68 -6.09
CA ALA A 215 -18.18 -7.53 -5.70
C ALA A 215 -19.43 -7.94 -4.91
N ALA A 216 -20.09 -9.05 -5.29
CA ALA A 216 -21.24 -9.57 -4.56
C ALA A 216 -20.89 -9.98 -3.12
N GLU A 217 -19.67 -10.48 -2.88
CA GLU A 217 -19.15 -10.70 -1.52
C GLU A 217 -18.93 -9.38 -0.76
N GLY A 218 -18.41 -8.35 -1.44
CA GLY A 218 -18.08 -7.04 -0.89
C GLY A 218 -19.21 -6.00 -0.94
N ASP A 219 -20.45 -6.37 -0.63
CA ASP A 219 -21.61 -5.44 -0.64
C ASP A 219 -21.79 -4.70 -1.98
N SER A 220 -21.74 -5.45 -3.08
CA SER A 220 -21.88 -4.99 -4.47
C SER A 220 -20.74 -4.11 -5.01
N ARG A 221 -19.59 -4.03 -4.33
CA ARG A 221 -18.39 -3.32 -4.82
C ARG A 221 -17.13 -4.17 -4.68
N PHE A 222 -16.40 -4.29 -5.78
CA PHE A 222 -15.13 -5.01 -5.81
C PHE A 222 -14.10 -4.46 -4.81
N ILE A 223 -14.00 -3.12 -4.69
CA ILE A 223 -13.08 -2.47 -3.75
C ILE A 223 -13.40 -2.73 -2.27
N ALA A 224 -14.58 -3.27 -1.97
CA ALA A 224 -14.97 -3.69 -0.63
C ALA A 224 -14.90 -5.22 -0.45
N SER A 225 -14.45 -5.96 -1.46
CA SER A 225 -14.32 -7.42 -1.37
C SER A 225 -13.15 -7.84 -0.47
N THR A 226 -13.25 -9.06 0.07
CA THR A 226 -12.19 -9.70 0.84
C THR A 226 -10.86 -9.71 0.08
N MET A 227 -10.88 -9.98 -1.23
CA MET A 227 -9.66 -9.98 -2.04
C MET A 227 -8.96 -8.62 -2.03
N PHE A 228 -9.72 -7.54 -2.22
CA PHE A 228 -9.16 -6.19 -2.30
C PHE A 228 -8.57 -5.72 -0.96
N ILE A 229 -9.20 -6.11 0.14
CA ILE A 229 -8.71 -5.89 1.51
C ILE A 229 -7.41 -6.68 1.75
N LEU A 230 -7.39 -7.98 1.42
CA LEU A 230 -6.23 -8.82 1.65
C LEU A 230 -5.03 -8.44 0.77
N LEU A 231 -5.25 -7.91 -0.44
CA LEU A 231 -4.17 -7.32 -1.25
C LEU A 231 -3.53 -6.10 -0.56
N ASN A 232 -4.32 -5.29 0.14
CA ASN A 232 -3.78 -4.18 0.95
C ASN A 232 -2.97 -4.71 2.13
N VAL A 233 -3.41 -5.82 2.75
CA VAL A 233 -2.65 -6.49 3.82
C VAL A 233 -1.31 -6.99 3.28
N LEU A 234 -1.26 -7.58 2.08
CA LEU A 234 0.01 -7.99 1.47
C LEU A 234 0.96 -6.81 1.28
N HIS A 235 0.48 -5.67 0.77
CA HIS A 235 1.28 -4.45 0.65
C HIS A 235 1.81 -3.98 2.01
N THR A 236 0.90 -3.75 2.97
CA THR A 236 1.20 -3.17 4.28
C THR A 236 2.11 -4.05 5.12
N ASN A 237 1.92 -5.37 5.07
CA ASN A 237 2.70 -6.31 5.87
C ASN A 237 4.19 -6.32 5.53
N ARG A 238 4.57 -5.94 4.31
CA ARG A 238 5.98 -5.82 3.91
C ARG A 238 6.62 -4.59 4.53
N ILE A 239 5.88 -3.49 4.63
CA ILE A 239 6.29 -2.30 5.39
C ILE A 239 6.40 -2.65 6.86
N ASN A 240 5.38 -3.30 7.45
CA ASN A 240 5.40 -3.71 8.85
C ASN A 240 6.55 -4.68 9.18
N TYR A 241 6.92 -5.56 8.25
CA TYR A 241 8.09 -6.43 8.40
C TYR A 241 9.39 -5.62 8.50
N THR A 242 9.51 -4.48 7.81
CA THR A 242 10.69 -3.60 7.95
C THR A 242 10.81 -3.00 9.35
N HIS A 243 9.69 -2.59 9.97
CA HIS A 243 9.70 -2.10 11.36
C HIS A 243 10.15 -3.18 12.35
N MET A 244 9.83 -4.44 12.06
CA MET A 244 10.33 -5.59 12.82
C MET A 244 11.83 -5.81 12.60
N LEU A 245 12.33 -5.74 11.36
CA LEU A 245 13.76 -5.84 11.06
C LEU A 245 14.57 -4.72 11.73
N GLU A 246 14.07 -3.48 11.69
CA GLU A 246 14.65 -2.33 12.39
C GLU A 246 14.72 -2.57 13.91
N TYR A 247 13.64 -3.11 14.48
CA TYR A 247 13.63 -3.49 15.90
C TYR A 247 14.66 -4.57 16.20
N VAL A 248 14.74 -5.63 15.38
CA VAL A 248 15.70 -6.72 15.57
C VAL A 248 17.14 -6.22 15.46
N ALA A 249 17.44 -5.38 14.46
CA ALA A 249 18.76 -4.80 14.27
C ALA A 249 19.21 -4.02 15.51
N ASN A 250 18.33 -3.18 16.05
CA ASN A 250 18.62 -2.31 17.19
C ASN A 250 18.64 -3.07 18.54
N THR A 251 17.66 -3.94 18.78
CA THR A 251 17.47 -4.63 20.06
C THR A 251 18.42 -5.82 20.24
N PHE A 252 18.73 -6.53 19.15
CA PHE A 252 19.58 -7.74 19.20
C PHE A 252 20.97 -7.56 18.57
N GLY A 253 21.31 -6.34 18.15
CA GLY A 253 22.63 -5.99 17.63
C GLY A 253 22.97 -6.67 16.30
N VAL A 254 21.99 -6.81 15.41
CA VAL A 254 22.15 -7.40 14.05
C VAL A 254 22.13 -6.26 13.03
N SER A 255 23.10 -5.37 13.11
CA SER A 255 23.12 -4.10 12.36
C SER A 255 23.21 -4.27 10.83
N GLU A 256 23.68 -5.43 10.38
CA GLU A 256 23.80 -5.84 8.99
C GLU A 256 22.44 -5.90 8.29
N LEU A 257 21.35 -6.12 9.03
CA LEU A 257 19.98 -6.08 8.50
C LEU A 257 19.65 -4.72 7.87
N ASN A 258 20.28 -3.64 8.32
CA ASN A 258 20.06 -2.30 7.77
C ASN A 258 20.34 -2.22 6.26
N ALA A 259 21.24 -3.08 5.73
CA ALA A 259 21.55 -3.14 4.31
C ALA A 259 20.41 -3.72 3.44
N CYS A 260 19.40 -4.35 4.05
CA CYS A 260 18.28 -4.98 3.34
C CYS A 260 16.93 -4.30 3.63
N ILE A 261 16.83 -3.39 4.61
CA ILE A 261 15.55 -2.78 5.02
C ILE A 261 14.84 -2.12 3.84
N GLU A 262 15.56 -1.31 3.07
CA GLU A 262 14.96 -0.59 1.95
C GLU A 262 14.57 -1.54 0.80
N ASP A 263 15.37 -2.59 0.55
CA ASP A 263 15.01 -3.64 -0.42
C ASP A 263 13.73 -4.37 0.01
N VAL A 264 13.60 -4.71 1.30
CA VAL A 264 12.39 -5.32 1.87
C VAL A 264 11.19 -4.36 1.79
N ARG A 265 11.39 -3.07 2.08
CA ARG A 265 10.33 -2.05 1.97
C ARG A 265 9.77 -1.98 0.56
N ARG A 266 10.64 -2.04 -0.45
CA ARG A 266 10.27 -2.01 -1.87
C ARG A 266 9.51 -3.25 -2.34
N LEU A 267 9.57 -4.36 -1.61
CA LEU A 267 8.71 -5.53 -1.88
C LEU A 267 7.21 -5.20 -1.76
N SER A 268 6.85 -4.12 -1.06
CA SER A 268 5.47 -3.65 -0.97
C SER A 268 4.94 -3.06 -2.29
N ASN A 269 5.82 -2.54 -3.17
CA ASN A 269 5.43 -1.79 -4.37
C ASN A 269 4.69 -2.67 -5.40
N PRO A 270 5.16 -3.89 -5.76
CA PRO A 270 4.43 -4.75 -6.69
C PRO A 270 3.01 -5.09 -6.24
N TRP A 271 2.77 -5.25 -4.93
CA TRP A 271 1.43 -5.53 -4.40
C TRP A 271 0.50 -4.31 -4.49
N SER A 272 1.04 -3.10 -4.28
CA SER A 272 0.29 -1.87 -4.56
C SER A 272 -0.04 -1.75 -6.05
N THR A 273 0.92 -2.05 -6.94
CA THR A 273 0.69 -2.09 -8.40
C THR A 273 -0.43 -3.06 -8.76
N VAL A 274 -0.34 -4.33 -8.34
CA VAL A 274 -1.36 -5.36 -8.64
C VAL A 274 -2.73 -4.96 -8.12
N ARG A 275 -2.80 -4.44 -6.89
CA ARG A 275 -4.05 -3.97 -6.29
C ARG A 275 -4.68 -2.81 -7.08
N GLY A 276 -3.89 -1.78 -7.43
CA GLY A 276 -4.37 -0.64 -8.20
C GLY A 276 -4.82 -1.02 -9.61
N MET A 277 -4.11 -1.97 -10.24
CA MET A 277 -4.53 -2.54 -11.53
C MET A 277 -5.89 -3.23 -11.42
N LEU A 278 -6.08 -4.10 -10.43
CA LEU A 278 -7.34 -4.81 -10.21
C LEU A 278 -8.50 -3.83 -9.91
N ALA A 279 -8.25 -2.79 -9.10
CA ALA A 279 -9.23 -1.73 -8.89
C ALA A 279 -9.65 -1.12 -10.24
N LYS A 280 -8.69 -0.67 -11.06
CA LYS A 280 -8.99 -0.03 -12.34
C LYS A 280 -9.71 -0.97 -13.31
N ILE A 281 -9.26 -2.22 -13.42
CA ILE A 281 -9.86 -3.24 -14.29
C ILE A 281 -11.32 -3.51 -13.89
N SER A 282 -11.64 -3.47 -12.60
CA SER A 282 -13.02 -3.68 -12.13
C SER A 282 -14.00 -2.62 -12.67
N PHE A 283 -13.53 -1.39 -12.93
CA PHE A 283 -14.31 -0.32 -13.55
C PHE A 283 -14.34 -0.38 -15.09
N MET A 284 -13.48 -1.20 -15.70
CA MET A 284 -13.45 -1.34 -17.15
C MET A 284 -14.61 -2.20 -17.64
N PRO A 285 -15.20 -1.87 -18.80
CA PRO A 285 -16.15 -2.77 -19.44
C PRO A 285 -15.42 -4.04 -19.93
N PRO A 286 -16.11 -5.20 -19.99
CA PRO A 286 -15.48 -6.50 -20.29
C PRO A 286 -14.63 -6.51 -21.58
N GLU A 287 -15.06 -5.81 -22.63
CA GLU A 287 -14.34 -5.71 -23.91
C GLU A 287 -12.98 -5.01 -23.84
N ARG A 288 -12.70 -4.25 -22.76
CA ARG A 288 -11.40 -3.61 -22.51
C ARG A 288 -10.50 -4.43 -21.58
N ARG A 289 -11.01 -5.51 -20.98
CA ARG A 289 -10.24 -6.43 -20.10
C ARG A 289 -9.52 -7.47 -20.97
N ASP A 290 -8.61 -7.01 -21.83
CA ASP A 290 -7.98 -7.92 -22.80
C ASP A 290 -7.06 -8.97 -22.13
N ALA A 291 -6.81 -10.07 -22.84
CA ALA A 291 -6.04 -11.20 -22.34
C ALA A 291 -4.58 -10.85 -21.98
N LYS A 292 -3.97 -9.86 -22.66
CA LYS A 292 -2.59 -9.42 -22.36
C LYS A 292 -2.56 -8.67 -21.04
N LEU A 293 -3.52 -7.78 -20.81
CA LEU A 293 -3.68 -7.07 -19.54
C LEU A 293 -3.88 -8.06 -18.38
N MET A 294 -4.81 -9.01 -18.53
CA MET A 294 -5.08 -10.00 -17.49
C MET A 294 -3.87 -10.91 -17.24
N ALA A 295 -3.18 -11.37 -18.29
CA ALA A 295 -1.95 -12.15 -18.15
C ALA A 295 -0.81 -11.37 -17.46
N SER A 296 -0.76 -10.05 -17.65
CA SER A 296 0.27 -9.20 -17.02
C SER A 296 0.19 -9.20 -15.50
N LEU A 297 -0.99 -9.40 -14.89
CA LEU A 297 -1.16 -9.53 -13.44
C LEU A 297 -0.36 -10.73 -12.92
N GLY A 298 -0.50 -11.90 -13.56
CA GLY A 298 0.22 -13.11 -13.18
C GLY A 298 1.74 -12.95 -13.32
N THR A 299 2.21 -12.33 -14.41
CA THR A 299 3.64 -12.03 -14.60
C THR A 299 4.19 -11.12 -13.50
N LYS A 300 3.46 -10.07 -13.12
CA LYS A 300 3.89 -9.15 -12.05
C LYS A 300 4.00 -9.85 -10.70
N ILE A 301 3.05 -10.73 -10.38
CA ILE A 301 3.05 -11.48 -9.11
C ILE A 301 4.21 -12.48 -9.07
N ARG A 302 4.51 -13.15 -10.19
CA ARG A 302 5.71 -14.01 -10.30
C ARG A 302 6.98 -13.23 -10.08
N ASN A 303 7.16 -12.10 -10.79
CA ASN A 303 8.34 -11.25 -10.63
C ASN A 303 8.48 -10.71 -9.19
N ALA A 304 7.36 -10.34 -8.56
CA ALA A 304 7.33 -9.90 -7.17
C ALA A 304 7.78 -11.02 -6.22
N THR A 305 7.30 -12.25 -6.45
CA THR A 305 7.65 -13.43 -5.66
C THR A 305 9.12 -13.79 -5.81
N ASP A 306 9.65 -13.78 -7.03
CA ASP A 306 11.06 -14.07 -7.30
C ASP A 306 11.99 -13.04 -6.61
N THR A 307 11.62 -11.76 -6.70
CA THR A 307 12.36 -10.67 -6.04
C THR A 307 12.29 -10.80 -4.52
N GLU A 308 11.10 -11.10 -3.98
CA GLU A 308 10.88 -11.32 -2.55
C GLU A 308 11.76 -12.47 -2.02
N VAL A 309 11.80 -13.60 -2.72
CA VAL A 309 12.66 -14.74 -2.36
C VAL A 309 14.13 -14.32 -2.33
N GLN A 310 14.62 -13.60 -3.35
CA GLN A 310 16.02 -13.15 -3.39
C GLN A 310 16.38 -12.21 -2.24
N VAL A 311 15.53 -11.22 -1.94
CA VAL A 311 15.75 -10.27 -0.85
C VAL A 311 15.68 -10.97 0.51
N LEU A 312 14.69 -11.84 0.73
CA LEU A 312 14.51 -12.52 2.00
C LEU A 312 15.55 -13.62 2.26
N GLN A 313 16.12 -14.23 1.23
CA GLN A 313 17.30 -15.10 1.37
C GLN A 313 18.51 -14.35 1.92
N ARG A 314 18.72 -13.08 1.52
CA ARG A 314 19.77 -12.22 2.10
C ARG A 314 19.49 -11.91 3.56
N VAL A 315 18.24 -11.58 3.91
CA VAL A 315 17.83 -11.37 5.31
C VAL A 315 18.10 -12.63 6.14
N LEU A 316 17.75 -13.82 5.64
CA LEU A 316 17.99 -15.08 6.31
C LEU A 316 19.49 -15.35 6.51
N ALA A 317 20.32 -15.13 5.49
CA ALA A 317 21.78 -15.29 5.59
C ALA A 317 22.41 -14.37 6.65
N ILE A 318 21.93 -13.11 6.75
CA ILE A 318 22.34 -12.18 7.81
C ILE A 318 21.95 -12.73 9.19
N LEU A 319 20.71 -13.22 9.34
CA LEU A 319 20.26 -13.80 10.60
C LEU A 319 21.04 -15.08 10.97
N ASP A 320 21.45 -15.89 9.99
CA ASP A 320 22.26 -17.10 10.20
C ASP A 320 23.73 -16.80 10.57
N GLY A 321 24.18 -15.54 10.41
CA GLY A 321 25.55 -15.13 10.71
C GLY A 321 26.52 -15.30 9.54
N ASP A 322 26.01 -15.60 8.34
CA ASP A 322 26.79 -15.81 7.11
C ASP A 322 27.06 -14.49 6.34
N GLY A 323 26.77 -13.33 6.94
CA GLY A 323 26.81 -12.03 6.30
C GLY A 323 28.21 -11.55 5.89
N GLN A 324 28.67 -11.92 4.70
CA GLN A 324 29.59 -11.06 3.93
C GLN A 324 28.87 -9.77 3.53
N SER A 325 29.61 -8.66 3.45
CA SER A 325 29.08 -7.36 3.01
C SER A 325 28.51 -7.45 1.59
N CYS A 326 27.20 -7.70 1.46
CA CYS A 326 26.53 -7.62 0.18
C CYS A 326 26.16 -6.16 -0.10
N GLU A 327 26.65 -5.64 -1.22
CA GLU A 327 26.22 -4.36 -1.77
C GLU A 327 24.68 -4.34 -1.91
N ALA A 328 24.06 -3.21 -1.58
CA ALA A 328 22.63 -3.01 -1.80
C ALA A 328 22.32 -3.22 -3.29
N LEU A 329 21.14 -3.77 -3.61
CA LEU A 329 20.73 -3.97 -5.01
C LEU A 329 20.55 -2.65 -5.77
N VAL A 330 20.54 -1.52 -5.06
CA VAL A 330 20.38 -0.19 -5.66
C VAL A 330 21.43 0.78 -5.10
N ALA A 331 22.18 1.39 -6.01
CA ALA A 331 23.14 2.44 -5.70
C ALA A 331 22.42 3.66 -5.09
N ALA A 332 22.93 4.15 -3.96
CA ALA A 332 22.57 5.45 -3.43
C ALA A 332 22.90 6.53 -4.47
N GLY A 333 22.01 7.53 -4.58
CA GLY A 333 22.00 8.56 -5.61
C GLY A 333 23.37 9.10 -5.99
N SER A 334 23.56 9.22 -7.31
CA SER A 334 24.69 9.84 -7.98
C SER A 334 25.12 11.15 -7.31
N SER A 335 26.43 11.30 -7.11
CA SER A 335 27.07 12.55 -6.75
C SER A 335 26.68 13.67 -7.72
N ILE A 336 26.28 14.82 -7.19
CA ILE A 336 26.02 16.04 -7.97
C ILE A 336 27.33 16.46 -8.64
N SER A 337 27.43 16.23 -9.94
CA SER A 337 28.38 16.92 -10.80
C SER A 337 27.62 18.01 -11.54
N ASP A 338 28.20 19.21 -11.61
CA ASP A 338 27.75 20.29 -12.50
C ASP A 338 27.88 19.81 -13.95
N SER A 339 26.88 19.09 -14.44
CA SER A 339 26.79 18.61 -15.82
C SER A 339 25.51 19.17 -16.44
N THR A 340 25.67 19.89 -17.53
CA THR A 340 24.55 20.37 -18.32
C THR A 340 23.96 19.18 -19.10
N ARG A 341 22.69 18.87 -18.86
CA ARG A 341 21.96 17.81 -19.58
C ARG A 341 21.24 18.40 -20.79
N LEU A 342 21.40 17.78 -21.96
CA LEU A 342 20.53 18.08 -23.10
C LEU A 342 19.26 17.25 -22.98
N VAL A 343 18.12 17.90 -22.77
CA VAL A 343 16.81 17.23 -22.66
C VAL A 343 16.15 17.13 -24.04
N VAL A 344 15.72 15.93 -24.39
CA VAL A 344 15.00 15.60 -25.63
C VAL A 344 13.58 15.15 -25.28
N PRO A 345 12.57 16.02 -25.40
CA PRO A 345 11.18 15.65 -25.19
C PRO A 345 10.71 14.60 -26.20
N ILE A 346 9.91 13.64 -25.74
CA ILE A 346 9.30 12.60 -26.57
C ILE A 346 7.82 12.94 -26.78
N ASP A 347 7.40 13.01 -28.04
CA ASP A 347 6.01 13.26 -28.39
C ASP A 347 5.14 12.02 -28.11
N ILE A 348 4.27 12.14 -27.10
CA ILE A 348 3.31 11.10 -26.71
C ILE A 348 1.87 11.45 -27.08
N SER A 349 1.63 12.56 -27.80
CA SER A 349 0.27 13.08 -28.07
C SER A 349 -0.65 12.05 -28.73
N ARG A 350 -0.11 11.18 -29.58
CA ARG A 350 -0.86 10.09 -30.25
C ARG A 350 -1.29 8.95 -29.32
N LEU A 351 -0.72 8.88 -28.13
CA LEU A 351 -1.02 7.88 -27.10
C LEU A 351 -1.96 8.43 -26.03
N CYS A 352 -2.13 9.74 -25.97
CA CYS A 352 -3.00 10.37 -24.99
C CYS A 352 -4.46 9.98 -25.28
N THR A 353 -5.12 9.42 -24.27
CA THR A 353 -6.51 8.93 -24.36
C THR A 353 -7.40 9.45 -23.24
N VAL A 354 -6.82 10.19 -22.29
CA VAL A 354 -7.51 10.73 -21.13
C VAL A 354 -7.16 12.20 -20.99
N ARG A 355 -8.14 13.00 -20.58
CA ARG A 355 -7.92 14.36 -20.12
C ARG A 355 -7.98 14.35 -18.60
N GLY A 356 -6.83 14.59 -17.98
CA GLY A 356 -6.70 14.70 -16.54
C GLY A 356 -6.78 16.12 -16.02
N ILE A 357 -6.48 17.13 -16.84
CA ILE A 357 -6.41 18.54 -16.43
C ILE A 357 -7.65 19.28 -16.94
N ASP A 358 -8.44 19.86 -16.04
CA ASP A 358 -9.77 20.41 -16.31
C ASP A 358 -9.72 21.60 -17.27
N ASN A 359 -10.40 21.62 -18.43
CA ASN A 359 -10.63 22.78 -19.32
C ASN A 359 -11.88 23.59 -18.92
N GLY A 360 -12.25 23.51 -17.65
CA GLY A 360 -13.57 23.90 -17.14
C GLY A 360 -14.32 22.70 -16.57
N LEU A 361 -15.36 22.98 -15.79
CA LEU A 361 -16.13 21.98 -15.08
C LEU A 361 -16.72 20.93 -16.04
N GLY A 362 -16.52 19.64 -15.73
CA GLY A 362 -17.07 18.54 -16.53
C GLY A 362 -16.27 18.17 -17.78
N THR A 363 -15.12 18.80 -18.02
CA THR A 363 -14.34 18.57 -19.26
C THR A 363 -13.24 17.53 -19.11
N ALA A 364 -12.86 17.17 -17.89
CA ALA A 364 -11.78 16.24 -17.58
C ALA A 364 -12.25 15.18 -16.59
N ASP A 365 -11.62 14.02 -16.65
CA ASP A 365 -11.86 12.89 -15.77
C ASP A 365 -10.65 11.98 -15.82
N VAL A 366 -9.77 12.10 -14.82
CA VAL A 366 -8.55 11.30 -14.77
C VAL A 366 -8.87 9.89 -14.28
N ASP A 367 -9.70 9.73 -13.25
CA ASP A 367 -9.89 8.48 -12.51
C ASP A 367 -11.09 7.65 -12.97
N GLY A 368 -12.04 8.26 -13.68
CA GLY A 368 -13.28 7.66 -14.14
C GLY A 368 -14.48 7.93 -13.22
N ASP A 369 -14.27 8.68 -12.12
CA ASP A 369 -15.32 9.09 -11.17
C ASP A 369 -15.59 10.60 -11.25
N GLY A 370 -15.14 11.23 -12.35
CA GLY A 370 -15.32 12.65 -12.61
C GLY A 370 -14.38 13.55 -11.82
N HIS A 371 -13.21 13.06 -11.42
CA HIS A 371 -12.19 13.86 -10.75
C HIS A 371 -11.07 14.28 -11.70
N SER A 372 -10.50 15.47 -11.49
CA SER A 372 -9.41 16.00 -12.34
C SER A 372 -8.50 16.97 -11.60
N TYR A 373 -7.34 17.26 -12.20
CA TYR A 373 -6.42 18.30 -11.75
C TYR A 373 -6.93 19.68 -12.20
N SER A 374 -6.92 20.65 -11.29
CA SER A 374 -7.15 22.05 -11.66
C SER A 374 -6.06 22.56 -12.62
N ARG A 375 -6.42 23.30 -13.67
CA ARG A 375 -5.43 24.01 -14.53
C ARG A 375 -4.78 25.22 -13.85
N GLU A 376 -5.11 25.56 -12.61
CA GLU A 376 -4.43 26.68 -11.96
C GLU A 376 -2.91 26.43 -11.84
N HIS A 377 -2.10 27.51 -11.92
CA HIS A 377 -0.64 27.44 -11.78
C HIS A 377 0.09 26.60 -12.86
N LEU A 378 -0.39 26.62 -14.11
CA LEU A 378 0.40 26.11 -15.22
C LEU A 378 1.73 26.86 -15.39
N PRO A 379 2.79 26.19 -15.85
CA PRO A 379 4.02 26.87 -16.28
C PRO A 379 3.74 27.88 -17.40
N GLU A 380 4.13 29.15 -17.21
CA GLU A 380 3.85 30.24 -18.17
C GLU A 380 4.45 29.99 -19.56
N ASP A 381 5.62 29.35 -19.61
CA ASP A 381 6.33 29.01 -20.85
C ASP A 381 6.03 27.59 -21.35
N GLY A 382 5.08 26.89 -20.71
CA GLY A 382 4.72 25.51 -21.01
C GLY A 382 5.76 24.47 -20.56
N ILE A 383 6.82 24.88 -19.85
CA ILE A 383 7.87 23.97 -19.39
C ILE A 383 7.84 23.83 -17.86
N LEU A 384 7.45 22.66 -17.38
CA LEU A 384 7.55 22.31 -15.97
C LEU A 384 9.01 21.98 -15.62
N ARG A 385 9.52 22.59 -14.55
CA ARG A 385 10.90 22.39 -14.07
C ARG A 385 10.89 21.83 -12.64
N VAL A 386 11.62 20.74 -12.42
CA VAL A 386 11.66 20.02 -11.13
C VAL A 386 13.10 19.68 -10.80
N GLY A 387 13.78 20.56 -10.05
CA GLY A 387 15.23 20.48 -9.88
C GLY A 387 15.93 20.54 -11.24
N ASP A 388 16.67 19.49 -11.58
CA ASP A 388 17.43 19.38 -12.84
C ASP A 388 16.61 18.75 -13.99
N LEU A 389 15.33 18.46 -13.75
CA LEU A 389 14.42 17.84 -14.72
C LEU A 389 13.53 18.89 -15.38
N SER A 390 13.20 18.70 -16.65
CA SER A 390 12.27 19.56 -17.38
C SER A 390 11.34 18.79 -18.30
N PHE A 391 10.07 19.19 -18.33
CA PHE A 391 9.02 18.54 -19.11
C PHE A 391 8.25 19.57 -19.92
N VAL A 392 7.93 19.23 -21.17
CA VAL A 392 6.88 19.93 -21.92
C VAL A 392 5.56 19.55 -21.27
N PHE A 393 4.92 20.51 -20.59
CA PHE A 393 3.74 20.24 -19.79
C PHE A 393 2.51 20.08 -20.69
N PRO A 394 1.73 18.98 -20.58
CA PRO A 394 0.76 18.60 -21.60
C PRO A 394 -0.61 19.28 -21.46
N ALA A 395 -0.68 20.49 -20.89
CA ALA A 395 -1.95 21.18 -20.61
C ALA A 395 -2.30 22.18 -21.72
N THR A 396 -2.82 21.69 -22.85
CA THR A 396 -3.35 22.57 -23.90
C THR A 396 -4.74 23.11 -23.53
N GLY A 397 -5.06 24.32 -23.98
CA GLY A 397 -6.38 24.93 -23.80
C GLY A 397 -7.44 24.45 -24.80
N ASN A 398 -7.11 23.47 -25.65
CA ASN A 398 -8.04 22.97 -26.67
C ASN A 398 -9.03 21.99 -26.05
N ALA A 399 -10.32 22.13 -26.35
CA ALA A 399 -11.38 21.33 -25.74
C ALA A 399 -11.38 19.85 -26.14
N ASP A 400 -10.67 19.46 -27.21
CA ASP A 400 -10.63 18.08 -27.74
C ASP A 400 -9.31 17.32 -27.46
N ASP A 401 -8.28 17.98 -26.93
CA ASP A 401 -6.97 17.35 -26.70
C ASP A 401 -6.94 16.50 -25.42
N TYR A 402 -6.33 15.32 -25.50
CA TYR A 402 -5.97 14.53 -24.32
C TYR A 402 -4.57 14.91 -23.83
N ASP A 403 -4.35 14.88 -22.52
CA ASP A 403 -3.12 15.37 -21.88
C ASP A 403 -2.27 14.26 -21.25
N ASN A 404 -2.78 13.02 -21.21
CA ASN A 404 -2.02 11.90 -20.68
C ASN A 404 -2.34 10.57 -21.36
N ALA A 405 -1.32 9.71 -21.38
CA ALA A 405 -1.37 8.36 -21.89
C ALA A 405 -1.49 7.35 -20.75
N VAL A 406 -2.50 6.47 -20.82
CA VAL A 406 -2.64 5.32 -19.91
C VAL A 406 -1.71 4.20 -20.35
N CYS A 407 -0.96 3.61 -19.42
CA CYS A 407 0.05 2.59 -19.71
C CYS A 407 -0.56 1.19 -19.99
N TYR A 408 -0.63 0.80 -21.27
CA TYR A 408 -1.08 -0.51 -21.76
C TYR A 408 0.03 -1.32 -22.45
N GLY A 409 1.30 -0.96 -22.24
CA GLY A 409 2.41 -1.60 -22.92
C GLY A 409 2.65 -1.10 -24.34
N GLN A 410 2.29 0.16 -24.65
CA GLN A 410 2.50 0.77 -25.95
C GLN A 410 3.99 1.00 -26.20
N ALA A 411 4.39 0.85 -27.46
CA ALA A 411 5.75 1.12 -27.91
C ALA A 411 5.82 2.49 -28.61
N ILE A 412 6.75 3.33 -28.18
CA ILE A 412 6.95 4.71 -28.61
C ILE A 412 8.25 4.78 -29.40
N PRO A 413 8.21 5.02 -30.71
CA PRO A 413 9.42 5.34 -31.47
C PRO A 413 10.07 6.59 -30.88
N ILE A 414 11.36 6.52 -30.57
CA ILE A 414 12.14 7.67 -30.08
C ILE A 414 13.19 8.05 -31.14
N PRO A 415 13.64 9.32 -31.20
CA PRO A 415 14.70 9.72 -32.13
C PRO A 415 15.96 8.86 -31.90
N PRO A 416 16.47 8.13 -32.91
CA PRO A 416 17.61 7.24 -32.73
C PRO A 416 18.85 8.02 -32.27
N ASP A 417 19.32 7.73 -31.06
CA ASP A 417 20.54 8.34 -30.51
C ASP A 417 21.05 7.59 -29.28
N GLN A 418 22.22 8.00 -28.77
CA GLN A 418 22.76 7.59 -27.48
C GLN A 418 22.20 8.50 -26.38
N TYR A 419 21.65 7.90 -25.32
CA TYR A 419 21.06 8.63 -24.20
C TYR A 419 21.66 8.16 -22.88
N GLN A 420 21.73 9.07 -21.91
CA GLN A 420 22.21 8.80 -20.56
C GLN A 420 21.07 8.40 -19.60
N GLY A 421 19.82 8.69 -19.94
CA GLY A 421 18.68 8.25 -19.13
C GLY A 421 17.31 8.72 -19.61
N LEU A 422 16.27 8.30 -18.88
CA LEU A 422 14.84 8.54 -19.11
C LEU A 422 14.18 9.28 -17.93
N THR A 423 13.46 10.38 -18.21
CA THR A 423 12.65 11.14 -17.25
C THR A 423 11.19 11.00 -17.62
N VAL A 424 10.34 10.84 -16.61
CA VAL A 424 8.90 10.67 -16.80
C VAL A 424 8.14 11.51 -15.78
N LEU A 425 7.14 12.25 -16.26
CA LEU A 425 6.13 12.93 -15.46
C LEU A 425 4.86 12.08 -15.47
N ALA A 426 4.46 11.56 -14.33
CA ALA A 426 3.32 10.67 -14.22
C ALA A 426 2.68 10.69 -12.82
N SER A 427 1.52 10.04 -12.71
CA SER A 427 0.85 9.78 -11.44
C SER A 427 0.10 8.46 -11.52
N SER A 428 0.05 7.72 -10.41
CA SER A 428 -0.79 6.53 -10.30
C SER A 428 -2.17 6.86 -9.73
N GLN A 429 -3.11 5.94 -9.94
CA GLN A 429 -4.45 5.93 -9.34
C GLN A 429 -4.67 4.64 -8.57
N PHE A 430 -5.55 4.67 -7.56
CA PHE A 430 -5.92 3.49 -6.77
C PHE A 430 -4.73 2.83 -6.06
N GLY A 431 -3.74 3.63 -5.66
CA GLY A 431 -2.48 3.21 -5.07
C GLY A 431 -1.28 3.56 -5.96
N GLY A 432 -0.14 3.78 -5.33
CA GLY A 432 1.11 3.99 -6.04
C GLY A 432 1.53 2.73 -6.82
N SER A 433 2.20 2.92 -7.95
CA SER A 433 2.62 1.82 -8.81
C SER A 433 4.07 1.97 -9.26
N ALA A 434 4.75 0.86 -9.44
CA ALA A 434 6.11 0.78 -9.97
C ALA A 434 6.25 -0.43 -10.91
N ASP A 435 6.93 -0.23 -12.03
CA ASP A 435 7.30 -1.28 -13.00
C ASP A 435 8.36 -0.77 -14.00
N ALA A 436 8.81 -1.64 -14.88
CA ALA A 436 9.83 -1.38 -15.89
C ALA A 436 9.30 -0.59 -17.09
N PHE A 437 10.00 0.49 -17.42
CA PHE A 437 10.01 1.10 -18.75
C PHE A 437 11.14 0.45 -19.55
N THR A 438 10.85 -0.09 -20.74
CA THR A 438 11.85 -0.83 -21.52
C THR A 438 12.40 0.01 -22.66
N ILE A 439 13.71 0.17 -22.74
CA ILE A 439 14.39 0.76 -23.90
C ILE A 439 14.85 -0.36 -24.82
N GLU A 440 14.51 -0.26 -26.10
CA GLU A 440 15.03 -1.14 -27.15
C GLU A 440 16.07 -0.41 -28.00
N TYR A 441 17.13 -1.13 -28.35
CA TYR A 441 18.30 -0.61 -29.06
C TYR A 441 18.38 -1.11 -30.50
N ALA A 442 19.04 -0.32 -31.35
CA ALA A 442 19.27 -0.67 -32.76
C ALA A 442 20.07 -1.98 -32.94
N ASP A 443 20.82 -2.42 -31.92
CA ASP A 443 21.57 -3.68 -31.91
C ASP A 443 20.70 -4.91 -31.58
N GLY A 444 19.38 -4.72 -31.39
CA GLY A 444 18.42 -5.77 -31.09
C GLY A 444 18.34 -6.15 -29.61
N THR A 445 19.08 -5.47 -28.74
CA THR A 445 19.00 -5.66 -27.29
C THR A 445 18.02 -4.71 -26.62
N SER A 446 17.73 -4.93 -25.34
CA SER A 446 16.91 -4.03 -24.53
C SER A 446 17.43 -3.90 -23.10
N GLU A 447 17.01 -2.84 -22.40
CA GLU A 447 17.20 -2.68 -20.96
C GLU A 447 15.90 -2.22 -20.27
N GLN A 448 15.73 -2.58 -19.00
CA GLN A 448 14.54 -2.25 -18.20
C GLN A 448 14.90 -1.23 -17.12
N LEU A 449 14.16 -0.14 -17.08
CA LEU A 449 14.32 0.97 -16.15
C LEU A 449 13.17 0.94 -15.15
N GLN A 450 13.46 0.61 -13.89
CA GLN A 450 12.46 0.57 -12.83
C GLN A 450 12.13 1.99 -12.38
N LEU A 451 10.89 2.41 -12.60
CA LEU A 451 10.36 3.69 -12.13
C LEU A 451 9.07 3.46 -11.36
N GLY A 452 8.85 4.25 -10.32
CA GLY A 452 7.60 4.25 -9.56
C GLY A 452 7.03 5.64 -9.37
N PHE A 453 5.72 5.68 -9.20
CA PHE A 453 4.94 6.90 -9.04
C PHE A 453 3.87 6.67 -7.98
N ALA A 454 3.85 7.52 -6.96
CA ALA A 454 2.83 7.53 -5.94
C ALA A 454 1.41 7.77 -6.52
N ASP A 455 0.42 7.45 -5.69
CA ASP A 455 -0.98 7.81 -5.98
C ASP A 455 -1.12 9.33 -5.98
N TRP A 456 -1.88 9.86 -6.95
CA TRP A 456 -2.10 11.29 -7.10
C TRP A 456 -2.76 12.00 -5.90
N TRP A 457 -3.42 11.29 -4.99
CA TRP A 457 -3.93 11.83 -3.71
C TRP A 457 -2.87 11.89 -2.61
N SER A 458 -1.77 11.16 -2.75
CA SER A 458 -0.69 11.09 -1.77
C SER A 458 0.36 12.13 -2.09
N HIS A 459 0.93 12.79 -1.07
CA HIS A 459 2.10 13.65 -1.25
C HIS A 459 3.42 12.90 -0.97
N TYR A 460 3.35 11.62 -0.62
CA TYR A 460 4.51 10.81 -0.23
C TYR A 460 5.01 9.95 -1.41
N PRO A 461 6.24 10.20 -1.91
CA PRO A 461 6.88 9.35 -2.92
C PRO A 461 7.09 7.90 -2.45
N ILE A 462 7.12 6.94 -3.39
CA ILE A 462 7.25 5.49 -3.11
C ILE A 462 8.51 4.85 -3.70
N ALA A 463 9.18 5.51 -4.64
CA ALA A 463 10.25 4.95 -5.47
C ALA A 463 11.25 6.03 -5.95
N GLY A 464 11.54 7.02 -5.10
CA GLY A 464 12.54 8.07 -5.36
C GLY A 464 12.07 9.22 -6.26
N GLU A 465 10.82 9.20 -6.68
CA GLU A 465 10.19 10.30 -7.42
C GLU A 465 10.08 11.57 -6.57
N LYS A 466 9.91 12.71 -7.25
CA LYS A 466 9.73 14.03 -6.64
C LYS A 466 8.33 14.53 -6.97
N VAL A 467 7.68 15.21 -6.01
CA VAL A 467 6.48 16.00 -6.31
C VAL A 467 6.86 17.06 -7.34
N ALA A 468 6.27 16.95 -8.52
CA ALA A 468 6.59 17.77 -9.68
C ALA A 468 5.62 18.94 -9.84
N TRP A 469 4.35 18.70 -9.56
CA TRP A 469 3.30 19.70 -9.64
C TRP A 469 2.19 19.39 -8.64
N THR A 470 1.58 20.45 -8.11
CA THR A 470 0.54 20.41 -7.09
C THR A 470 -0.65 21.20 -7.61
N ALA A 471 -1.83 20.59 -7.57
CA ALA A 471 -3.06 21.21 -8.03
C ALA A 471 -4.21 20.94 -7.07
N ASP A 472 -5.22 21.78 -7.11
CA ASP A 472 -6.48 21.52 -6.43
C ASP A 472 -7.29 20.45 -7.19
N LEU A 473 -8.02 19.62 -6.46
CA LEU A 473 -8.93 18.63 -7.02
C LEU A 473 -10.19 19.32 -7.55
N ILE A 474 -10.54 19.01 -8.80
CA ILE A 474 -11.86 19.33 -9.38
C ILE A 474 -12.74 18.08 -9.33
N ARG A 475 -13.94 18.20 -8.77
CA ARG A 475 -15.04 17.22 -8.84
C ARG A 475 -16.04 17.71 -9.88
N ASN A 476 -16.39 16.89 -10.87
CA ASN A 476 -17.38 17.29 -11.89
C ASN A 476 -18.76 17.63 -11.29
N SER A 477 -19.10 17.07 -10.14
CA SER A 477 -20.33 17.35 -9.39
C SER A 477 -20.31 18.66 -8.58
N GLU A 478 -19.15 19.13 -8.15
CA GLU A 478 -19.01 20.18 -7.11
C GLU A 478 -18.11 21.35 -7.54
N GLY A 479 -17.29 21.17 -8.57
CA GLY A 479 -16.22 22.08 -8.94
C GLY A 479 -14.96 21.88 -8.12
N LYS A 480 -14.22 22.97 -7.95
CA LYS A 480 -12.97 23.00 -7.19
C LYS A 480 -13.22 22.69 -5.71
N THR A 481 -12.39 21.82 -5.14
CA THR A 481 -12.45 21.44 -3.72
C THR A 481 -11.23 21.93 -2.95
N GLU A 482 -11.21 21.77 -1.63
CA GLU A 482 -10.05 22.07 -0.77
C GLU A 482 -9.00 20.93 -0.76
N ASN A 483 -9.25 19.82 -1.46
CA ASN A 483 -8.31 18.72 -1.54
C ASN A 483 -7.22 19.00 -2.58
N THR A 484 -6.01 18.56 -2.28
CA THR A 484 -4.83 18.73 -3.13
C THR A 484 -4.42 17.40 -3.76
N VAL A 485 -4.02 17.45 -5.04
CA VAL A 485 -3.54 16.32 -5.83
C VAL A 485 -2.19 16.63 -6.50
N TYR A 486 -1.46 15.58 -6.88
CA TYR A 486 -0.03 15.67 -7.20
C TYR A 486 0.33 14.94 -8.50
N LEU A 487 1.22 15.55 -9.30
CA LEU A 487 2.00 14.86 -10.32
C LEU A 487 3.43 14.65 -9.83
N PHE A 488 4.06 13.58 -10.30
CA PHE A 488 5.40 13.21 -9.88
C PHE A 488 6.36 13.10 -11.06
N ALA A 489 7.61 13.51 -10.83
CA ALA A 489 8.71 13.34 -11.76
C ALA A 489 9.66 12.27 -11.22
N ASN A 490 9.98 11.29 -12.04
CA ASN A 490 11.00 10.28 -11.74
C ASN A 490 11.99 10.14 -12.91
N GLU A 491 13.18 9.64 -12.61
CA GLU A 491 14.27 9.51 -13.57
C GLU A 491 15.04 8.20 -13.35
N ALA A 492 15.53 7.60 -14.42
CA ALA A 492 16.40 6.43 -14.37
C ALA A 492 17.56 6.56 -15.37
N PRO A 493 18.81 6.32 -14.95
CA PRO A 493 19.94 6.27 -15.87
C PRO A 493 19.86 5.02 -16.75
N LEU A 494 20.28 5.16 -18.01
CA LEU A 494 20.49 4.03 -18.91
C LEU A 494 21.86 3.39 -18.60
N SER A 495 21.89 2.09 -18.37
CA SER A 495 23.13 1.34 -18.19
C SER A 495 23.89 1.16 -19.52
N ARG A 496 23.18 1.23 -20.65
CA ARG A 496 23.73 1.06 -22.01
C ARG A 496 23.83 2.37 -22.77
N SER A 497 24.36 3.42 -22.15
CA SER A 497 24.43 4.75 -22.76
C SER A 497 25.26 4.85 -24.06
N GLY A 498 26.10 3.84 -24.35
CA GLY A 498 26.82 3.72 -25.63
C GLY A 498 26.00 3.10 -26.78
N SER A 499 24.86 2.48 -26.51
CA SER A 499 24.00 1.88 -27.54
C SER A 499 22.97 2.90 -28.06
N THR A 500 22.61 2.79 -29.35
CA THR A 500 21.59 3.66 -29.97
C THR A 500 20.19 3.20 -29.60
N ALA A 501 19.51 3.94 -28.73
CA ALA A 501 18.13 3.68 -28.35
C ALA A 501 17.18 4.11 -29.48
N ILE A 502 16.18 3.28 -29.78
CA ILE A 502 15.26 3.50 -30.92
C ILE A 502 13.79 3.44 -30.53
N GLN A 503 13.47 2.79 -29.42
CA GLN A 503 12.09 2.62 -28.97
C GLN A 503 12.02 2.57 -27.45
N LEU A 504 10.96 3.17 -26.90
CA LEU A 504 10.58 3.07 -25.50
C LEU A 504 9.26 2.30 -25.40
N VAL A 505 9.21 1.24 -24.60
CA VAL A 505 7.99 0.49 -24.32
C VAL A 505 7.53 0.84 -22.90
N LEU A 506 6.31 1.37 -22.80
CA LEU A 506 5.68 1.68 -21.52
C LEU A 506 5.35 0.38 -20.76
N PRO A 507 5.22 0.43 -19.42
CA PRO A 507 4.70 -0.72 -18.68
C PRO A 507 3.23 -0.99 -19.02
N THR A 508 2.72 -2.17 -18.65
CA THR A 508 1.28 -2.47 -18.65
C THR A 508 0.74 -2.23 -17.25
N ILE A 509 0.28 -1.01 -16.98
CA ILE A 509 -0.30 -0.55 -15.71
C ILE A 509 -1.47 0.40 -16.03
N PRO A 510 -2.72 -0.08 -16.15
CA PRO A 510 -3.87 0.75 -16.55
C PRO A 510 -4.22 1.89 -15.58
N ASN A 511 -3.68 1.88 -14.37
CA ASN A 511 -3.84 2.94 -13.38
C ASN A 511 -2.65 3.93 -13.33
N LEU A 512 -1.68 3.81 -14.24
CA LEU A 512 -0.56 4.75 -14.40
C LEU A 512 -0.81 5.67 -15.59
N HIS A 513 -0.81 6.97 -15.34
CA HIS A 513 -1.04 8.02 -16.33
C HIS A 513 0.25 8.80 -16.57
N VAL A 514 0.78 8.74 -17.79
CA VAL A 514 2.00 9.44 -18.20
C VAL A 514 1.63 10.74 -18.92
N PHE A 515 2.11 11.86 -18.37
CA PHE A 515 1.84 13.22 -18.84
C PHE A 515 2.97 13.73 -19.75
N ALA A 516 4.21 13.39 -19.46
CA ALA A 516 5.35 13.76 -20.30
C ALA A 516 6.51 12.78 -20.16
N ILE A 517 7.30 12.65 -21.22
CA ILE A 517 8.52 11.85 -21.25
C ILE A 517 9.63 12.67 -21.91
N SER A 518 10.83 12.62 -21.33
CA SER A 518 12.03 13.15 -21.97
C SER A 518 13.21 12.22 -21.76
N LEU A 519 14.12 12.15 -22.72
CA LEU A 519 15.43 11.52 -22.56
C LEU A 519 16.49 12.60 -22.36
N TRP A 520 17.63 12.27 -21.74
CA TRP A 520 18.76 13.22 -21.64
C TRP A 520 20.08 12.65 -22.14
N LYS A 521 20.99 13.55 -22.49
CA LYS A 521 22.36 13.28 -22.94
C LYS A 521 23.37 14.11 -22.17
#